data_AF-A0A0T6W352-F1
#
_entry.id   AF-A0A0T6W352-F1
#
_cell.length_a   1.000
_cell.length_b   1.000
_cell.length_c   1.000
_cell.angle_alpha   90.00
_cell.angle_beta   90.00
_cell.angle_gamma   90.00
#
_symmetry.space_group_name_H-M   'P 1'
#
loop_
_entity.id
_entity.type
_entity.pdbx_description
1 polymer ?
#
loop_
_entity_poly.entity_id
_entity_poly.type
_entity_poly.pdbx_seq_one_letter_code
_entity_poly.pdbx_strand_id
1 'polypeptide(L)'
;MTAMTPHVDPDLIEAPTESDYRLLWVATLAQLLRDGRCYWRATSNNDYELEQAFDDLVRCGPMTRHVCRWLDVEPGEVTRTFIRWCESN
;
A
#
# COMPACT_ATOMS: atom_id res chain seq x y z
N MET A 1 -42.76 24.61 -14.87
CA MET A 1 -41.38 24.29 -14.43
C MET A 1 -41.29 22.78 -14.33
N THR A 2 -40.77 22.12 -15.35
CA THR A 2 -40.58 20.66 -15.35
C THR A 2 -39.21 20.39 -14.70
N ALA A 3 -39.18 19.68 -13.58
CA ALA A 3 -37.94 19.25 -12.97
C ALA A 3 -37.21 18.30 -13.93
N MET A 4 -36.04 18.71 -14.44
CA MET A 4 -35.13 17.82 -15.13
C MET A 4 -34.63 16.81 -14.11
N THR A 5 -35.12 15.58 -14.19
CA THR A 5 -34.51 14.44 -13.50
C THR A 5 -33.08 14.28 -14.00
N PRO A 6 -32.06 14.28 -13.12
CA PRO A 6 -30.69 14.07 -13.55
C PRO A 6 -30.58 12.69 -14.20
N HIS A 7 -30.08 12.67 -15.45
CA HIS A 7 -29.80 11.44 -16.17
C HIS A 7 -28.54 10.83 -15.54
N VAL A 8 -28.75 9.87 -14.63
CA VAL A 8 -27.66 9.04 -14.10
C VAL A 8 -27.28 8.06 -15.20
N ASP A 9 -26.06 8.14 -15.71
CA ASP A 9 -25.52 7.19 -16.68
C ASP A 9 -25.24 5.87 -15.95
N PRO A 10 -25.90 4.75 -16.31
CA PRO A 10 -25.75 3.48 -15.62
C PRO A 10 -24.37 2.83 -15.82
N ASP A 11 -23.59 3.31 -16.78
CA ASP A 11 -22.24 2.81 -17.07
C ASP A 11 -21.13 3.68 -16.44
N LEU A 12 -21.50 4.75 -15.72
CA LEU A 12 -20.53 5.56 -14.99
C LEU A 12 -20.05 4.79 -13.76
N ILE A 13 -18.79 4.36 -13.76
CA ILE A 13 -18.12 3.90 -12.54
C ILE A 13 -18.09 5.09 -11.59
N GLU A 14 -18.87 5.03 -10.51
CA GLU A 14 -18.85 6.04 -9.47
C GLU A 14 -17.41 6.21 -8.97
N ALA A 15 -16.94 7.45 -8.94
CA ALA A 15 -15.65 7.75 -8.33
C ALA A 15 -15.70 7.23 -6.88
N PRO A 16 -14.71 6.42 -6.44
CA PRO A 16 -14.66 5.94 -5.07
C PRO A 16 -14.73 7.11 -4.10
N THR A 17 -15.38 6.92 -2.96
CA THR A 17 -15.38 7.94 -1.92
C THR A 17 -13.95 8.14 -1.38
N GLU A 18 -13.65 9.29 -0.77
CA GLU A 18 -12.32 9.51 -0.15
C GLU A 18 -11.94 8.41 0.86
N SER A 19 -12.94 7.82 1.53
CA SER A 19 -12.77 6.66 2.43
C SER A 19 -12.28 5.42 1.69
N ASP A 20 -12.80 5.15 0.49
CA ASP A 20 -12.41 3.99 -0.33
C ASP A 20 -10.96 4.11 -0.81
N TYR A 21 -10.52 5.33 -1.12
CA TYR A 21 -9.13 5.61 -1.47
C TYR A 21 -8.18 5.38 -0.29
N ARG A 22 -8.54 5.78 0.94
CA ARG A 22 -7.70 5.50 2.11
C ARG A 22 -7.58 3.99 2.35
N LEU A 23 -8.68 3.24 2.21
CA LEU A 23 -8.67 1.78 2.37
C LEU A 23 -7.78 1.08 1.34
N LEU A 24 -7.77 1.56 0.09
CA LEU A 24 -6.86 1.06 -0.94
C LEU A 24 -5.39 1.20 -0.52
N TRP A 25 -5.01 2.35 0.02
CA TRP A 25 -3.62 2.58 0.46
C TRP A 25 -3.25 1.77 1.70
N VAL A 26 -4.20 1.52 2.61
CA VAL A 26 -4.01 0.59 3.73
C VAL A 26 -3.74 -0.82 3.20
N ALA A 27 -4.55 -1.29 2.25
CA ALA A 27 -4.36 -2.60 1.63
C ALA A 27 -3.02 -2.69 0.88
N THR A 28 -2.62 -1.61 0.21
CA THR A 28 -1.34 -1.51 -0.50
C THR A 28 -0.16 -1.61 0.48
N LEU A 29 -0.19 -0.89 1.60
CA LEU A 29 0.84 -0.99 2.63
C LEU A 29 0.91 -2.41 3.22
N ALA A 30 -0.25 -2.99 3.52
CA ALA A 30 -0.34 -4.35 4.05
C ALA A 30 0.24 -5.38 3.07
N GLN A 31 0.02 -5.20 1.77
CA GLN A 31 0.61 -6.06 0.74
C GLN A 31 2.14 -5.91 0.70
N LEU A 32 2.64 -4.67 0.63
CA LEU A 32 4.08 -4.39 0.63
C LEU A 32 4.79 -5.02 1.84
N LEU A 33 4.23 -4.87 3.05
CA LEU A 33 4.75 -5.48 4.28
C LEU A 33 4.74 -7.01 4.25
N ARG A 34 3.69 -7.62 3.70
CA ARG A 34 3.60 -9.08 3.56
C ARG A 34 4.67 -9.60 2.61
N ASP A 35 4.83 -8.95 1.47
CA ASP A 35 5.78 -9.37 0.43
C ASP A 35 7.22 -9.23 0.90
N GLY A 36 7.56 -8.09 1.50
CA GLY A 36 8.86 -7.91 2.12
C GLY A 36 9.12 -8.92 3.23
N ARG A 37 8.11 -9.28 4.03
CA ARG A 37 8.27 -10.29 5.08
C ARG A 37 8.45 -11.70 4.51
N CYS A 38 7.74 -12.03 3.44
CA CYS A 38 7.91 -13.28 2.71
C CYS A 38 9.33 -13.41 2.17
N TYR A 39 9.87 -12.35 1.58
CA TYR A 39 11.27 -12.30 1.14
C TYR A 39 12.25 -12.56 2.30
N TRP A 40 12.12 -11.83 3.41
CA TRP A 40 12.99 -11.98 4.59
C TRP A 40 13.05 -13.42 5.14
N ARG A 41 11.92 -14.12 5.16
CA ARG A 41 11.83 -15.48 5.73
C ARG A 41 12.30 -16.58 4.78
N ALA A 42 12.41 -16.30 3.48
CA ALA A 42 12.73 -17.31 2.51
C ALA A 42 14.22 -17.66 2.54
N THR A 43 14.55 -18.95 2.57
CA THR A 43 15.94 -19.46 2.57
C THR A 43 16.58 -19.43 1.18
N SER A 44 15.75 -19.40 0.14
CA SER A 44 16.14 -19.16 -1.26
C SER A 44 14.91 -18.62 -1.99
N ASN A 45 14.92 -17.36 -2.41
CA ASN A 45 13.82 -16.75 -3.17
C ASN A 45 14.39 -16.01 -4.37
N ASN A 46 13.92 -16.38 -5.57
CA ASN A 46 14.25 -15.68 -6.82
C ASN A 46 13.08 -14.82 -7.31
N ASP A 47 12.05 -14.61 -6.47
CA ASP A 47 10.95 -13.74 -6.81
C ASP A 47 11.36 -12.27 -6.68
N TYR A 48 11.56 -11.66 -7.83
CA TYR A 48 11.99 -10.27 -7.98
C TYR A 48 11.02 -9.29 -7.34
N GLU A 49 9.71 -9.56 -7.34
CA GLU A 49 8.71 -8.65 -6.78
C GLU A 49 8.80 -8.61 -5.26
N LEU A 50 9.03 -9.77 -4.64
CA LEU A 50 9.24 -9.88 -3.19
C LEU A 50 10.56 -9.20 -2.76
N GLU A 51 11.63 -9.36 -3.54
CA GLU A 51 12.89 -8.66 -3.32
C GLU A 51 12.72 -7.14 -3.39
N GLN A 52 12.05 -6.63 -4.43
CA GLN A 52 11.79 -5.19 -4.58
C GLN A 52 10.95 -4.63 -3.42
N ALA A 53 9.91 -5.37 -2.99
CA ALA A 53 9.10 -4.97 -1.84
C ALA A 53 9.94 -4.86 -0.55
N PHE A 54 10.82 -5.83 -0.32
CA PHE A 54 11.74 -5.82 0.80
C PHE A 54 12.73 -4.64 0.73
N ASP A 55 13.39 -4.48 -0.41
CA ASP A 55 14.37 -3.41 -0.64
C ASP A 55 13.76 -2.02 -0.46
N ASP A 56 12.54 -1.83 -0.96
CA ASP A 56 11.80 -0.58 -0.77
C ASP A 56 11.49 -0.35 0.71
N LEU A 57 11.01 -1.35 1.45
CA LEU A 57 10.73 -1.20 2.89
C LEU A 57 11.96 -0.86 3.71
N VAL A 58 13.09 -1.57 3.52
CA VAL A 58 14.30 -1.40 4.35
C VAL A 58 15.08 -0.14 4.01
N ARG A 59 15.00 0.34 2.76
CA ARG A 59 15.65 1.58 2.32
C ARG A 59 14.71 2.80 2.38
N CYS A 60 13.50 2.64 2.91
CA CYS A 60 12.48 3.69 2.92
C CYS A 60 12.26 4.24 1.50
N GLY A 61 12.09 3.35 0.54
CA GLY A 61 12.07 3.56 -0.89
C GLY A 61 10.85 4.33 -1.41
N PRO A 62 10.80 4.58 -2.72
CA PRO A 62 9.74 5.37 -3.33
C PRO A 62 8.33 4.81 -3.07
N MET A 63 8.13 3.50 -3.07
CA MET A 63 6.80 2.92 -2.87
C MET A 63 6.31 3.10 -1.42
N THR A 64 7.18 2.86 -0.45
CA THR A 64 6.95 3.09 0.99
C THR A 64 6.58 4.54 1.22
N ARG A 65 7.38 5.49 0.70
CA ARG A 65 7.09 6.93 0.83
C ARG A 65 5.78 7.32 0.15
N HIS A 66 5.47 6.73 -1.02
CA HIS A 66 4.25 7.03 -1.75
C HIS A 66 3.00 6.60 -0.96
N VAL A 67 2.98 5.37 -0.46
CA VAL A 67 1.85 4.84 0.31
C VAL A 67 1.70 5.59 1.63
N CYS A 68 2.81 5.84 2.34
CA CYS A 68 2.81 6.59 3.60
C CYS A 68 2.26 8.01 3.44
N ARG A 69 2.56 8.70 2.32
CA ARG A 69 1.99 10.02 2.02
C ARG A 69 0.46 10.00 1.94
N TRP A 70 -0.12 8.97 1.33
CA TRP A 70 -1.58 8.83 1.23
C TRP A 70 -2.24 8.45 2.55
N LEU A 71 -1.50 7.81 3.44
CA LEU A 71 -2.00 7.41 4.76
C LEU A 71 -1.76 8.45 5.85
N ASP A 72 -0.99 9.49 5.57
CA ASP A 72 -0.48 10.47 6.54
C ASP A 72 0.32 9.79 7.67
N VAL A 73 1.24 8.90 7.28
CA VAL A 73 2.11 8.14 8.18
C VAL A 73 3.56 8.48 7.88
N GLU A 74 4.41 8.53 8.91
CA GLU A 74 5.84 8.77 8.71
C GLU A 74 6.52 7.49 8.16
N PRO A 75 7.17 7.55 6.98
CA PRO A 75 7.71 6.36 6.30
C PRO A 75 8.95 5.74 6.97
N GLY A 76 9.81 6.51 7.60
CA GLY A 76 10.93 6.01 8.40
C GLY A 76 10.52 5.26 9.68
N GLU A 77 9.37 5.59 10.29
CA GLU A 77 8.78 4.81 11.38
C GLU A 77 8.27 3.47 10.88
N VAL A 78 7.64 3.42 9.70
CA VAL A 78 7.25 2.17 9.04
C VAL A 78 8.47 1.31 8.76
N THR A 79 9.53 1.87 8.14
CA THR A 79 10.79 1.16 7.88
C THR A 79 11.41 0.61 9.17
N ARG A 80 11.54 1.42 10.23
CA ARG A 80 12.12 0.97 11.51
C ARG A 80 11.28 -0.13 12.16
N THR A 81 9.96 -0.01 12.11
CA THR A 81 9.04 -1.00 12.68
C THR A 81 9.10 -2.31 11.90
N PHE A 82 9.17 -2.25 10.57
CA PHE A 82 9.32 -3.42 9.71
C PHE A 82 10.64 -4.16 10.00
N ILE A 83 11.77 -3.46 10.07
CA ILE A 83 13.08 -4.06 10.39
C ILE A 83 13.04 -4.76 11.75
N ARG A 84 12.56 -4.07 12.79
CA ARG A 84 12.39 -4.66 14.13
C ARG A 84 11.50 -5.90 14.10
N TRP A 85 10.41 -5.86 13.34
CA TRP A 85 9.52 -7.00 13.19
C TRP A 85 10.24 -8.18 12.53
N CYS A 86 11.07 -7.93 11.51
CA CYS A 86 11.90 -8.94 10.85
C CYS A 86 12.89 -9.59 11.82
N GLU A 87 13.58 -8.79 12.64
CA GLU A 87 14.57 -9.24 13.63
C GLU A 87 13.95 -9.95 14.85
N SER A 88 12.68 -9.69 15.17
CA SER A 88 12.00 -10.26 16.35
C SER A 88 11.55 -11.72 16.18
N ASN A 89 11.91 -12.41 15.09
CA ASN A 89 11.67 -13.85 14.90
C ASN A 89 12.88 -14.54 14.27
#